data_AF-A0A2V8JWA6-F1
#
_entry.id   AF-A0A2V8JWA6-F1
#
_cell.length_a   1.000
_cell.length_b   1.000
_cell.length_c   1.000
_cell.angle_alpha   90.00
_cell.angle_beta   90.00
_cell.angle_gamma   90.00
#
_symmetry.space_group_name_H-M   'P 1'
#
loop_
_entity.id
_entity.type
_entity.pdbx_description
1 polymer ?
#
loop_
_entity_poly.entity_id
_entity_poly.type
_entity_poly.pdbx_seq_one_letter_code
_entity_poly.pdbx_strand_id
1 'polypeptide(L)'
;CRKAGIRCASIPQRGGSKTAERQAFEKSPDFKKAQRFRASIEGRISVLFRGRGMKRCLARGKQRFCVFVGVAVLANNLIKIAELLIRRDNKKKPRSRAA
;
A
#
# COMPACT_ATOMS: atom_id res chain seq x y z
N CYS A 1 12.95 -8.43 14.76
CA CYS A 1 11.69 -7.65 14.74
C CYS A 1 11.41 -6.90 16.02
N ARG A 2 11.25 -7.55 17.19
CA ARG A 2 11.00 -6.85 18.47
C ARG A 2 12.10 -5.86 18.86
N LYS A 3 13.38 -6.24 18.67
CA LYS A 3 14.54 -5.36 18.87
C LYS A 3 14.56 -4.12 17.94
N ALA A 4 13.78 -4.12 16.86
CA ALA A 4 13.65 -3.00 15.93
C ALA A 4 12.39 -2.13 16.20
N GLY A 5 11.75 -2.27 17.37
CA GLY A 5 10.56 -1.50 17.74
C GLY A 5 9.28 -1.90 17.00
N ILE A 6 9.29 -3.02 16.26
CA ILE A 6 8.13 -3.48 15.48
C ILE A 6 7.09 -4.09 16.44
N ARG A 7 6.00 -3.35 16.68
CA ARG A 7 4.91 -3.75 17.58
C ARG A 7 4.22 -5.06 17.17
N CYS A 8 4.02 -5.27 15.86
CA CYS A 8 3.41 -6.49 15.33
C CYS A 8 4.05 -6.86 13.98
N ALA A 9 4.72 -8.01 13.92
CA ALA A 9 5.25 -8.54 12.68
C ALA A 9 4.19 -9.41 11.98
N SER A 10 3.50 -8.85 10.99
CA SER A 10 2.47 -9.53 10.20
C SER A 10 3.04 -10.40 9.08
N ILE A 11 3.94 -11.32 9.41
CA ILE A 11 4.43 -12.34 8.47
C ILE A 11 3.72 -13.64 8.84
N PRO A 12 2.82 -14.20 7.99
CA PRO A 12 2.13 -15.44 8.30
C PRO A 12 3.08 -16.64 8.19
N GLN A 13 2.82 -17.68 8.98
CA GLN A 13 3.52 -18.96 8.82
C GLN A 13 3.14 -19.55 7.45
N ARG A 14 4.16 -19.91 6.66
CA ARG A 14 4.01 -20.57 5.36
C ARG A 14 4.33 -22.05 5.52
N GLY A 15 3.39 -22.92 5.13
CA GLY A 15 3.57 -24.38 5.18
C GLY A 15 3.48 -24.98 6.59
N GLY A 16 3.23 -26.29 6.63
CA GLY A 16 3.09 -27.07 7.86
C GLY A 16 1.86 -26.75 8.71
N SER A 17 1.69 -27.50 9.79
CA SER A 17 0.66 -27.27 10.80
C SER A 17 1.04 -26.09 11.70
N LYS A 18 0.09 -25.20 11.98
CA LYS A 18 0.28 -24.08 12.89
C LYS A 18 0.05 -24.55 14.32
N THR A 19 0.89 -24.11 15.26
CA THR A 19 0.60 -24.27 16.68
C THR A 19 -0.67 -23.49 17.06
N ALA A 20 -1.36 -23.90 18.12
CA ALA A 20 -2.57 -23.21 18.60
C ALA A 20 -2.29 -21.72 18.89
N GLU A 21 -1.15 -21.44 19.53
CA GLU A 21 -0.67 -20.08 19.80
C GLU A 21 -0.50 -19.27 18.53
N ARG A 22 0.10 -19.87 17.49
CA ARG A 22 0.34 -19.21 16.21
C ARG A 22 -0.98 -18.91 15.51
N GLN A 23 -1.91 -19.84 15.54
CA GLN A 23 -3.22 -19.66 14.95
C GLN A 23 -4.03 -18.57 15.67
N ALA A 24 -3.96 -18.53 17.01
CA ALA A 24 -4.57 -17.46 17.81
C ALA A 24 -3.96 -16.09 17.50
N PHE A 25 -2.62 -16.01 17.43
CA PHE A 25 -1.91 -14.79 17.05
C PHE A 25 -2.29 -14.30 15.65
N GLU A 26 -2.34 -15.18 14.64
CA GLU A 26 -2.72 -14.77 13.27
C GLU A 26 -4.19 -14.38 13.14
N LYS A 27 -5.06 -14.89 14.03
CA LYS A 27 -6.47 -14.48 14.12
C LYS A 27 -6.67 -13.17 14.89
N SER A 28 -5.67 -12.71 15.64
CA SER A 28 -5.76 -11.50 16.45
C SER A 28 -6.09 -10.24 15.61
N PRO A 29 -6.80 -9.26 16.19
CA PRO A 29 -7.11 -8.01 15.50
C PRO A 29 -5.87 -7.24 15.01
N ASP A 30 -4.81 -7.21 15.82
CA ASP A 30 -3.58 -6.50 15.48
C ASP A 30 -2.86 -7.14 14.30
N PHE A 31 -2.78 -8.47 14.26
CA PHE A 31 -2.21 -9.18 13.12
C PHE A 31 -3.01 -8.91 11.85
N LYS A 32 -4.35 -8.96 11.91
CA LYS A 32 -5.22 -8.65 10.77
C LYS A 32 -5.08 -7.21 10.31
N LYS A 33 -4.98 -6.24 11.22
CA LYS A 33 -4.76 -4.83 10.89
C LYS A 33 -3.41 -4.65 10.18
N ALA A 34 -2.37 -5.28 10.70
CA ALA A 34 -1.04 -5.25 10.10
C ALA A 34 -0.99 -6.01 8.75
N GLN A 35 -1.78 -7.07 8.56
CA GLN A 35 -1.96 -7.73 7.24
C GLN A 35 -2.64 -6.80 6.23
N ARG A 36 -3.74 -6.14 6.61
CA ARG A 36 -4.44 -5.18 5.74
C ARG A 36 -3.54 -4.04 5.31
N PHE A 37 -2.70 -3.54 6.22
CA PHE A 37 -1.70 -2.54 5.90
C PHE A 37 -0.69 -3.05 4.87
N ARG A 38 -0.15 -4.26 5.06
CA ARG A 38 0.76 -4.90 4.08
C ARG A 38 0.12 -5.08 2.71
N ALA A 39 -1.08 -5.65 2.65
CA ALA A 39 -1.82 -5.84 1.41
C ALA A 39 -2.10 -4.51 0.70
N SER A 40 -2.34 -3.44 1.46
CA SER A 40 -2.51 -2.08 0.90
C SER A 40 -1.23 -1.57 0.23
N ILE A 41 -0.06 -1.81 0.82
CA ILE A 41 1.24 -1.47 0.22
C ILE A 41 1.45 -2.27 -1.07
N GLU A 42 1.25 -3.59 -1.02
CA GLU A 42 1.40 -4.48 -2.18
C GLU A 42 0.45 -4.07 -3.32
N GLY A 43 -0.79 -3.70 -3.00
CA GLY A 43 -1.74 -3.16 -3.96
C GLY A 43 -1.26 -1.87 -4.62
N ARG A 44 -0.69 -0.93 -3.85
CA ARG A 44 -0.12 0.31 -4.40
C ARG A 44 1.08 0.05 -5.31
N ILE A 45 1.96 -0.86 -4.91
CA ILE A 45 3.10 -1.28 -5.73
C ILE A 45 2.60 -1.91 -7.04
N SER A 46 1.59 -2.79 -6.97
CA SER A 46 0.98 -3.41 -8.15
C SER A 46 0.43 -2.37 -9.14
N VAL A 47 -0.25 -1.33 -8.64
CA VAL A 47 -0.72 -0.20 -9.47
C VAL A 47 0.44 0.53 -10.15
N LEU A 48 1.54 0.78 -9.43
CA LEU A 48 2.72 1.40 -10.02
C LEU A 48 3.29 0.56 -11.17
N PHE A 49 3.45 -0.75 -10.94
CA PHE A 49 3.99 -1.68 -11.93
C PHE A 49 3.08 -1.85 -13.14
N ARG A 50 1.78 -2.06 -12.93
CA ARG A 50 0.84 -2.48 -13.98
C ARG A 50 0.14 -1.31 -14.68
N GLY A 51 -0.10 -0.21 -13.96
CA GLY A 51 -0.91 0.91 -14.44
C GLY A 51 -0.18 2.25 -14.56
N ARG A 52 1.06 2.37 -14.04
CA ARG A 52 1.81 3.64 -14.05
C ARG A 52 3.22 3.52 -14.66
N GLY A 53 3.45 2.49 -15.47
CA GLY A 53 4.69 2.38 -16.25
C GLY A 53 5.94 2.02 -15.45
N MET A 54 5.83 1.62 -14.17
CA MET A 54 7.00 1.24 -13.36
C MET A 54 7.55 -0.16 -13.68
N LYS A 55 7.00 -0.85 -14.70
CA LYS A 55 7.41 -2.21 -15.11
C LYS A 55 8.87 -2.28 -15.60
N ARG A 56 9.38 -1.22 -16.24
CA ARG A 56 10.74 -1.19 -16.80
C ARG A 56 11.35 0.19 -16.63
N CYS A 57 12.54 0.24 -16.05
CA CYS A 57 13.37 1.43 -16.07
C CYS A 57 14.24 1.41 -17.33
N LEU A 58 14.16 2.46 -18.15
CA LEU A 58 15.01 2.59 -19.35
C LEU A 58 16.38 3.19 -19.04
N ALA A 59 16.52 3.86 -17.89
CA ALA A 59 17.77 4.46 -17.47
C ALA A 59 18.71 3.40 -16.86
N ARG A 60 19.96 3.39 -17.30
CA ARG A 60 20.99 2.47 -16.80
C ARG A 60 21.65 3.00 -15.53
N GLY A 61 21.93 2.10 -14.58
CA GLY A 61 22.67 2.38 -13.34
C GLY A 61 21.77 2.53 -12.11
N LYS A 62 22.31 2.13 -10.94
CA LYS A 62 21.59 2.08 -9.66
C LYS A 62 21.00 3.43 -9.25
N GLN A 63 21.77 4.51 -9.33
CA GLN A 63 21.29 5.85 -8.98
C GLN A 63 20.07 6.27 -9.81
N ARG A 64 20.15 6.09 -11.14
CA ARG A 64 19.04 6.44 -12.05
C ARG A 64 17.81 5.57 -11.80
N PHE A 65 18.01 4.29 -11.47
CA PHE A 65 16.92 3.40 -11.05
C PHE A 65 16.25 3.89 -9.76
N CYS A 66 17.03 4.30 -8.74
CA CYS A 66 16.48 4.87 -7.51
C CYS A 66 15.66 6.14 -7.77
N VAL A 67 16.17 7.04 -8.62
CA VAL A 67 15.43 8.26 -9.03
C VAL A 67 14.15 7.89 -9.78
N PHE A 68 14.20 6.94 -10.72
CA PHE A 68 13.04 6.46 -11.45
C PHE A 68 11.93 5.96 -10.51
N VAL A 69 12.28 5.12 -9.54
CA VAL A 69 11.32 4.62 -8.54
C VAL A 69 10.78 5.77 -7.69
N GLY A 70 11.65 6.68 -7.23
CA GLY A 70 11.25 7.85 -6.43
C GLY A 70 10.24 8.74 -7.15
N VAL A 71 10.50 9.07 -8.42
CA VAL A 71 9.61 9.89 -9.26
C VAL A 71 8.28 9.17 -9.51
N ALA A 72 8.30 7.86 -9.79
CA ALA A 72 7.07 7.09 -9.98
C ALA A 72 6.17 7.11 -8.73
N VAL A 73 6.76 6.94 -7.55
CA VAL A 73 6.04 7.03 -6.27
C VAL A 73 5.51 8.44 -6.02
N LEU A 74 6.34 9.48 -6.25
CA LEU A 74 5.94 10.87 -6.09
C LEU A 74 4.75 11.23 -7.00
N ALA A 75 4.85 10.93 -8.29
CA ALA A 75 3.79 11.18 -9.26
C ALA A 75 2.48 10.48 -8.87
N ASN A 76 2.56 9.22 -8.42
CA ASN A 76 1.38 8.51 -7.96
C ASN A 76 0.76 9.14 -6.71
N ASN A 77 1.57 9.61 -5.76
CA ASN A 77 1.07 10.33 -4.58
C ASN A 77 0.36 11.62 -4.96
N LEU A 78 0.92 12.41 -5.89
CA LEU A 78 0.29 13.63 -6.40
C LEU A 78 -1.08 13.34 -7.03
N ILE A 79 -1.18 12.29 -7.84
CA ILE A 79 -2.46 11.88 -8.45
C ILE A 79 -3.48 11.46 -7.39
N LYS A 80 -3.07 10.73 -6.34
CA LYS A 80 -3.97 10.37 -5.24
C LYS A 80 -4.44 11.61 -4.45
N ILE A 81 -3.56 12.59 -4.23
CA ILE A 81 -3.94 13.85 -3.57
C ILE A 81 -4.98 14.58 -4.43
N ALA A 82 -4.74 14.73 -5.73
CA ALA A 82 -5.69 15.35 -6.64
C ALA A 82 -7.06 14.64 -6.63
N GLU A 83 -7.08 13.30 -6.70
CA GLU A 83 -8.32 12.52 -6.60
C GLU A 83 -9.06 12.75 -5.27
N LEU A 84 -8.32 12.86 -4.15
CA LEU A 84 -8.91 13.14 -2.84
C LEU A 84 -9.49 14.55 -2.76
N LEU A 85 -8.81 15.54 -3.34
CA LEU A 85 -9.30 16.92 -3.40
C LEU A 85 -10.58 17.00 -4.24
N ILE A 86 -10.59 16.42 -5.44
CA ILE A 86 -11.78 16.36 -6.30
C ILE A 86 -12.95 15.68 -5.59
N ARG A 87 -12.71 14.54 -4.92
CA ARG A 87 -13.75 13.84 -4.14
C ARG A 87 -14.28 14.69 -2.99
N ARG A 88 -13.41 15.44 -2.31
CA ARG A 88 -13.80 16.34 -1.21
C ARG A 88 -14.68 17.47 -1.74
N ASP A 89 -14.33 18.05 -2.87
CA ASP A 89 -15.08 19.17 -3.45
C ASP A 89 -16.43 18.71 -4.00
N ASN A 90 -16.49 17.53 -4.63
CA ASN A 90 -17.75 16.91 -5.05
C ASN A 90 -18.69 16.60 -3.88
N LYS A 91 -18.17 16.24 -2.71
CA LYS A 91 -18.98 16.05 -1.49
C LYS A 91 -19.55 17.37 -0.94
N LYS A 92 -18.84 18.49 -1.16
CA LYS A 92 -19.28 19.81 -0.70
C LYS A 92 -20.34 20.43 -1.60
N LYS A 93 -20.39 20.06 -2.89
CA LYS A 93 -21.41 20.54 -3.81
C LYS A 93 -22.78 20.00 -3.36
N PRO A 94 -23.78 20.86 -3.06
CA PRO A 94 -25.11 20.38 -2.72
C PRO A 94 -25.63 19.55 -3.89
N ARG A 95 -26.25 18.39 -3.60
CA ARG A 95 -26.99 17.64 -4.62
C ARG A 95 -28.03 18.60 -5.17
N SER A 96 -27.88 19.05 -6.41
CA SER A 96 -28.95 19.77 -7.09
C SER A 96 -30.20 18.91 -6.97
N ARG A 97 -31.22 19.41 -6.28
CA ARG A 97 -32.53 18.76 -6.28
C ARG A 97 -32.96 18.72 -7.75
N ALA A 98 -33.06 17.51 -8.32
CA ALA A 98 -33.74 17.34 -9.59
C ALA A 98 -35.16 17.92 -9.41
N ALA A 99 -35.49 18.89 -10.26
CA ALA A 99 -36.84 19.41 -10.40
C ALA A 99 -37.72 18.38 -11.11
#